data_AF-A0A9D5CQ08-F1
#
_entry.id   AF-A0A9D5CQ08-F1
#
_cell.length_a   1.000
_cell.length_b   1.000
_cell.length_c   1.000
_cell.angle_alpha   90.00
_cell.angle_beta   90.00
_cell.angle_gamma   90.00
#
_symmetry.space_group_name_H-M   'P 1'
#
loop_
_entity.id
_entity.type
_entity.pdbx_description
1 polymer ?
#
loop_
_entity_poly.entity_id
_entity_poly.type
_entity_poly.pdbx_seq_one_letter_code
_entity_poly.pdbx_strand_id
1 'polypeptide(L)'
;MSLGCSLSSLSLPLPHLFCFPPSSTLPHGPIFFWSYIFYLSKLYEFIDTLLILLSGGRRLTFLHVYHHAGVVLMSYLWLHTKQSLLPIALVTNATVHVVMYSYYLSCSLGWRWPPRWKRMVTEVQIWQFVVSFAVSVVFLWFHFVGGGCEGINGWMFNAVFNASLLFLFLDFHGKAYGSIKKKKKKKNDNNINMMLDEKKSE
;
A
#
# COMPACT_ATOMS: atom_id res chain seq x y z
N MET A 1 -24.33 27.08 -11.14
CA MET A 1 -23.56 26.17 -12.03
C MET A 1 -22.83 25.06 -11.26
N SER A 2 -23.23 24.70 -10.03
CA SER A 2 -22.55 23.70 -9.19
C SER A 2 -23.32 22.38 -8.98
N LEU A 3 -24.55 22.26 -9.49
CA LEU A 3 -25.41 21.08 -9.29
C LEU A 3 -25.47 20.15 -10.51
N GLY A 4 -24.98 20.59 -11.68
CA GLY A 4 -24.98 19.79 -12.91
C GLY A 4 -23.83 18.77 -12.99
N CYS A 5 -22.69 19.02 -12.34
CA CYS A 5 -21.52 18.16 -12.45
C CYS A 5 -21.57 16.91 -11.56
N SER A 6 -22.40 16.92 -10.51
CA SER A 6 -22.55 15.76 -9.61
C SER A 6 -23.41 14.65 -10.20
N LEU A 7 -24.32 14.97 -11.13
CA LEU A 7 -25.19 13.99 -11.80
C LEU A 7 -24.50 13.25 -12.95
N SER A 8 -23.51 13.86 -13.61
CA SER A 8 -22.76 13.18 -14.69
C SER A 8 -21.79 12.12 -14.18
N SER A 9 -21.42 12.12 -12.90
CA SER A 9 -20.64 11.04 -12.28
C SER A 9 -21.45 9.77 -12.05
N LEU A 10 -22.79 9.86 -12.04
CA LEU A 10 -23.68 8.74 -11.74
C LEU A 10 -24.14 7.98 -12.99
N SER A 11 -23.88 8.50 -14.18
CA SER A 11 -24.31 7.92 -15.46
C SER A 11 -23.18 7.20 -16.21
N LEU A 12 -22.00 7.03 -15.59
CA LEU A 12 -20.93 6.23 -16.20
C LEU A 12 -21.35 4.75 -16.11
N PRO A 13 -21.48 4.02 -17.23
CA PRO A 13 -21.88 2.62 -17.17
C PRO A 13 -20.87 1.85 -16.31
N LEU A 14 -21.34 1.18 -15.25
CA LEU A 14 -20.53 0.37 -14.33
C LEU A 14 -19.42 -0.45 -15.00
N PRO A 15 -19.62 -1.14 -16.14
CA PRO A 15 -18.53 -1.90 -16.78
C PRO A 15 -17.35 -1.03 -17.24
N HIS A 16 -17.60 0.24 -17.58
CA HIS A 16 -16.60 1.18 -18.05
C HIS A 16 -15.76 1.79 -16.90
N LEU A 17 -16.20 1.59 -15.64
CA LEU A 17 -15.45 1.90 -14.43
C LEU A 17 -14.38 0.84 -14.12
N PHE A 18 -14.66 -0.42 -14.45
CA PHE A 18 -13.76 -1.55 -14.19
C PHE A 18 -12.84 -1.86 -15.37
N CYS A 19 -13.22 -1.48 -16.59
CA CYS A 19 -12.46 -1.74 -17.82
C CYS A 19 -12.66 -0.58 -18.79
N PHE A 20 -11.60 0.19 -19.07
CA PHE A 20 -11.61 1.13 -20.18
C PHE A 20 -11.41 0.36 -21.50
N PRO A 21 -12.26 0.62 -22.52
CA PRO A 21 -12.08 0.07 -23.85
C PRO A 21 -10.78 0.63 -24.44
N PRO A 22 -9.95 -0.22 -25.07
CA PRO A 22 -8.71 0.21 -25.68
C PRO A 22 -8.96 1.30 -26.72
N SER A 23 -8.03 2.26 -26.86
CA SER A 23 -8.01 3.31 -27.90
C SER A 23 -9.09 4.42 -27.87
N SER A 24 -10.00 4.46 -26.89
CA SER A 24 -11.02 5.54 -26.77
C SER A 24 -10.77 6.52 -25.62
N THR A 25 -9.74 6.27 -24.80
CA THR A 25 -9.38 7.03 -23.60
C THR A 25 -8.47 8.21 -23.94
N LEU A 26 -9.06 9.39 -24.11
CA LEU A 26 -8.30 10.64 -24.17
C LEU A 26 -7.62 10.91 -22.81
N PRO A 27 -6.34 11.32 -22.78
CA PRO A 27 -5.60 11.63 -21.55
C PRO A 27 -6.01 12.96 -20.90
N HIS A 28 -7.23 13.42 -21.17
CA HIS A 28 -7.75 14.70 -20.70
C HIS A 28 -9.11 14.47 -20.03
N GLY A 29 -9.26 15.01 -18.83
CA GLY A 29 -10.51 14.92 -18.09
C GLY A 29 -10.32 15.05 -16.57
N PRO A 30 -11.41 15.21 -15.82
CA PRO A 30 -11.37 15.35 -14.36
C PRO A 30 -10.72 14.12 -13.69
N ILE A 31 -10.95 12.91 -14.21
CA ILE A 31 -10.36 11.68 -13.67
C ILE A 31 -8.83 11.73 -13.75
N PHE A 32 -8.25 12.12 -14.89
CA PHE A 32 -6.80 12.24 -15.06
C PHE A 32 -6.19 13.36 -14.21
N PHE A 33 -6.90 14.48 -14.07
CA PHE A 33 -6.48 15.56 -13.16
C PHE A 33 -6.37 15.07 -11.72
N TRP A 34 -7.43 14.44 -11.19
CA TRP A 34 -7.41 13.89 -9.83
C TRP A 34 -6.37 12.78 -9.68
N SER A 35 -6.18 11.95 -10.71
CA SER A 35 -5.14 10.91 -10.75
C SER A 35 -3.73 11.49 -10.64
N TYR A 36 -3.48 12.64 -11.28
CA TYR A 36 -2.21 13.35 -11.17
C TYR A 36 -2.02 13.95 -9.76
N ILE A 37 -3.07 14.53 -9.16
CA ILE A 37 -3.02 15.00 -7.77
C ILE A 37 -2.74 13.84 -6.80
N PHE A 38 -3.33 12.67 -7.02
CA PHE A 38 -3.06 11.46 -6.26
C PHE A 38 -1.59 10.99 -6.41
N TYR A 39 -1.03 11.06 -7.62
CA TYR A 39 0.40 10.79 -7.81
C TYR A 39 1.27 11.76 -7.02
N LEU A 40 0.95 13.06 -7.04
CA LEU A 40 1.68 14.06 -6.26
C LEU A 40 1.60 13.84 -4.75
N SER A 41 0.48 13.36 -4.21
CA SER A 41 0.38 13.04 -2.78
C SER A 41 1.33 11.92 -2.37
N LYS A 42 1.47 10.88 -3.20
CA LYS A 42 2.44 9.79 -2.98
C LYS A 42 3.88 10.25 -3.12
N LEU A 43 4.15 11.17 -4.03
CA LEU A 43 5.47 11.80 -4.14
C LEU A 43 5.81 12.60 -2.87
N TYR A 44 4.83 13.33 -2.31
CA TYR A 44 5.01 14.08 -1.07
C TYR A 44 5.27 13.15 0.14
N GLU A 45 4.50 12.07 0.29
CA GLU A 45 4.74 11.03 1.31
C GLU A 45 6.16 10.43 1.19
N PHE A 46 6.64 10.21 -0.04
CA PHE A 46 7.99 9.73 -0.27
C PHE A 46 9.06 10.76 0.12
N ILE A 47 8.85 12.05 -0.19
CA ILE A 47 9.76 13.13 0.20
C ILE A 47 9.86 13.21 1.73
N ASP A 48 8.76 13.11 2.46
CA ASP A 48 8.79 13.07 3.94
C ASP A 48 9.65 11.91 4.45
N THR A 49 9.48 10.69 3.90
CA THR A 49 10.34 9.56 4.26
C THR A 49 11.82 9.77 3.89
N LEU A 50 12.10 10.44 2.77
CA LEU A 50 13.47 10.76 2.34
C LEU A 50 14.13 11.78 3.28
N LEU A 51 13.39 12.80 3.70
CA LEU A 51 13.85 13.80 4.66
C LEU A 51 14.16 13.14 6.02
N ILE A 52 13.33 12.23 6.50
CA ILE A 52 13.58 11.50 7.75
C ILE A 52 14.83 10.59 7.62
N LEU A 53 15.02 9.95 6.47
CA LEU A 53 16.20 9.14 6.19
C LEU A 53 17.48 10.00 6.22
N LEU A 54 17.47 11.14 5.54
CA LEU A 54 18.58 12.10 5.49
C LEU A 54 18.85 12.74 6.86
N SER A 55 17.83 12.90 7.69
CA SER A 55 17.93 13.39 9.07
C SER A 55 18.53 12.36 10.06
N GLY A 56 18.95 11.19 9.58
CA GLY A 56 19.58 10.14 10.41
C GLY A 56 18.59 9.22 11.12
N GLY A 57 17.36 9.12 10.60
CA GLY A 57 16.22 8.42 11.22
C GLY A 57 16.45 6.94 11.53
N ARG A 58 16.82 6.62 12.78
CA ARG A 58 16.91 5.26 13.34
C ARG A 58 15.61 4.44 13.33
N ARG A 59 14.48 5.03 12.91
CA ARG A 59 13.14 4.43 13.01
C ARG A 59 12.54 3.96 11.67
N LEU A 60 13.14 4.29 10.53
CA LEU A 60 12.64 3.79 9.24
C LEU A 60 13.24 2.41 8.94
N THR A 61 12.38 1.45 8.68
CA THR A 61 12.79 0.14 8.18
C THR A 61 13.04 0.22 6.67
N PHE A 62 13.96 -0.58 6.16
CA PHE A 62 14.22 -0.71 4.72
C PHE A 62 12.93 -1.02 3.93
N LEU A 63 12.06 -1.85 4.52
CA LEU A 63 10.76 -2.21 3.95
C LEU A 63 9.86 -0.99 3.72
N HIS A 64 9.85 -0.04 4.67
CA HIS A 64 9.05 1.17 4.56
C HIS A 64 9.49 2.03 3.38
N VAL A 65 10.81 2.25 3.24
CA VAL A 65 11.37 3.02 2.12
C VAL A 65 11.11 2.32 0.79
N TYR A 66 11.31 1.00 0.71
CA TYR A 66 11.05 0.22 -0.50
C TYR A 66 9.58 0.27 -0.92
N HIS A 67 8.67 0.14 0.06
CA HIS A 67 7.23 0.26 -0.18
C HIS A 67 6.87 1.66 -0.68
N HIS A 68 7.30 2.74 -0.01
CA HIS A 68 6.98 4.10 -0.42
C HIS A 68 7.56 4.45 -1.80
N ALA A 69 8.80 4.05 -2.11
CA ALA A 69 9.39 4.23 -3.43
C ALA A 69 8.61 3.50 -4.52
N GLY A 70 8.23 2.25 -4.27
CA GLY A 70 7.51 1.44 -5.25
C GLY A 70 6.06 1.87 -5.46
N VAL A 71 5.38 2.39 -4.44
CA VAL A 71 4.03 2.98 -4.59
C VAL A 71 4.04 4.26 -5.44
N VAL A 72 5.12 5.05 -5.40
CA VAL A 72 5.30 6.20 -6.32
C VAL A 72 5.48 5.73 -7.76
N LEU A 73 6.35 4.74 -7.98
CA LEU A 73 6.59 4.18 -9.31
C LEU A 73 5.34 3.49 -9.89
N MET A 74 4.60 2.77 -9.05
CA MET A 74 3.25 2.25 -9.33
C MET A 74 2.33 3.33 -9.88
N SER A 75 2.20 4.41 -9.11
CA SER A 75 1.26 5.48 -9.40
C SER A 75 1.62 6.20 -10.71
N TYR A 76 2.92 6.38 -10.96
CA TYR A 76 3.41 6.89 -12.25
C TYR A 76 3.04 5.97 -13.42
N LEU A 77 3.30 4.66 -13.28
CA LEU A 77 3.01 3.69 -14.33
C LEU A 77 1.51 3.54 -14.58
N TRP A 78 0.67 3.65 -13.55
CA TRP A 78 -0.79 3.67 -13.73
C TRP A 78 -1.24 4.87 -14.55
N LEU A 79 -0.65 6.04 -14.32
CA LEU A 79 -0.95 7.25 -15.07
C LEU A 79 -0.47 7.13 -16.54
N HIS A 80 0.75 6.61 -16.74
CA HIS A 80 1.34 6.43 -18.06
C HIS A 80 0.60 5.36 -18.90
N THR A 81 0.18 4.26 -18.27
CA THR A 81 -0.52 3.15 -18.94
C THR A 81 -2.04 3.34 -18.99
N LYS A 82 -2.56 4.49 -18.52
CA LYS A 82 -4.00 4.78 -18.41
C LYS A 82 -4.78 3.64 -17.74
N GLN A 83 -4.24 3.15 -16.63
CA GLN A 83 -4.76 1.98 -15.94
C GLN A 83 -6.25 2.14 -15.60
N SER A 84 -7.06 1.16 -16.02
CA SER A 84 -8.51 1.19 -15.82
C SER A 84 -8.93 1.19 -14.35
N LEU A 85 -8.11 0.60 -13.49
CA LEU A 85 -8.35 0.54 -12.05
C LEU A 85 -7.96 1.82 -11.28
N LEU A 86 -7.24 2.75 -11.92
CA LEU A 86 -6.74 3.96 -11.28
C LEU A 86 -7.85 4.79 -10.59
N PRO A 87 -8.99 5.13 -11.24
CA PRO A 87 -10.06 5.89 -10.58
C PRO A 87 -10.66 5.16 -9.36
N ILE A 88 -10.83 3.84 -9.42
CA ILE A 88 -11.35 3.05 -8.30
C ILE A 88 -10.36 3.04 -7.14
N ALA A 89 -9.07 2.84 -7.43
CA ALA A 89 -7.99 2.89 -6.44
C ALA A 89 -7.88 4.27 -5.80
N LEU A 90 -8.07 5.34 -6.58
CA LEU A 90 -8.05 6.71 -6.11
C LEU A 90 -9.20 7.01 -5.16
N VAL A 91 -10.44 6.68 -5.53
CA VAL A 91 -11.62 6.94 -4.70
C VAL A 91 -11.57 6.15 -3.39
N THR A 92 -11.19 4.87 -3.46
CA THR A 92 -11.05 4.02 -2.27
C THR A 92 -9.93 4.53 -1.36
N ASN A 93 -8.77 4.91 -1.91
CA ASN A 93 -7.69 5.48 -1.13
C ASN A 93 -8.05 6.84 -0.52
N ALA A 94 -8.65 7.74 -1.30
CA ALA A 94 -9.08 9.06 -0.82
C ALA A 94 -10.08 8.92 0.34
N THR A 95 -11.03 8.00 0.25
CA THR A 95 -12.02 7.74 1.32
C THR A 95 -11.33 7.28 2.61
N VAL A 96 -10.39 6.34 2.50
CA VAL A 96 -9.63 5.83 3.65
C VAL A 96 -8.73 6.92 4.24
N HIS A 97 -8.07 7.72 3.40
CA HIS A 97 -7.23 8.81 3.85
C HIS A 97 -8.03 9.91 4.55
N VAL A 98 -9.24 10.24 4.07
CA VAL A 98 -10.14 11.15 4.80
C VAL A 98 -10.42 10.62 6.20
N VAL A 99 -10.81 9.35 6.34
CA VAL A 99 -11.07 8.74 7.66
C VAL A 99 -9.83 8.78 8.56
N MET A 100 -8.66 8.43 8.02
CA MET A 100 -7.40 8.40 8.76
C MET A 100 -6.96 9.80 9.21
N TYR A 101 -6.99 10.81 8.34
CA TYR A 101 -6.59 12.17 8.68
C TYR A 101 -7.61 12.87 9.57
N SER A 102 -8.91 12.61 9.41
CA SER A 102 -9.92 13.07 10.36
C SER A 102 -9.65 12.55 11.77
N TYR A 103 -9.20 11.30 11.90
CA TYR A 103 -8.77 10.73 13.17
C TYR A 103 -7.53 11.45 13.73
N TYR A 104 -6.49 11.66 12.92
CA TYR A 104 -5.27 12.36 13.38
C TYR A 104 -5.53 13.82 13.78
N LEU A 105 -6.37 14.52 13.04
CA LEU A 105 -6.80 15.88 13.37
C LEU A 105 -7.52 15.89 14.74
N SER A 106 -8.41 14.93 14.96
CA SER A 106 -9.13 14.79 16.24
C SER A 106 -8.18 14.50 17.41
N CYS A 107 -7.11 13.72 17.20
CA CYS A 107 -6.06 13.54 18.20
C CYS A 107 -5.25 14.82 18.45
N SER A 108 -4.95 15.60 17.41
CA SER A 108 -4.18 16.84 17.53
C SER A 108 -4.95 17.95 18.24
N LEU A 109 -6.28 17.91 18.21
CA LEU A 109 -7.17 18.81 18.96
C LEU A 109 -7.27 18.44 20.47
N GLY A 110 -6.45 17.50 20.95
CA GLY A 110 -6.37 17.13 22.38
C GLY A 110 -7.41 16.11 22.82
N TRP A 111 -8.19 15.54 21.88
CA TRP A 111 -9.19 14.54 22.21
C TRP A 111 -8.52 13.21 22.58
N ARG A 112 -8.73 12.76 23.81
CA ARG A 112 -8.09 11.57 24.38
C ARG A 112 -8.86 10.31 23.99
N TRP A 113 -8.65 9.85 22.75
CA TRP A 113 -9.33 8.68 22.22
C TRP A 113 -8.83 7.37 22.84
N PRO A 114 -9.72 6.42 23.17
CA PRO A 114 -9.33 5.11 23.69
C PRO A 114 -8.57 4.29 22.63
N PRO A 115 -7.65 3.38 23.03
CA PRO A 115 -6.76 2.62 22.13
C PRO A 115 -7.48 1.78 21.06
N ARG A 116 -8.79 1.56 21.18
CA ARG A 116 -9.63 0.93 20.15
C ARG A 116 -9.65 1.71 18.84
N TRP A 117 -9.55 3.03 18.88
CA TRP A 117 -9.55 3.86 17.68
C TRP A 117 -8.27 3.71 16.85
N LYS A 118 -7.12 3.51 17.49
CA LYS A 118 -5.88 3.15 16.77
C LYS A 118 -6.01 1.83 16.02
N ARG A 119 -6.74 0.86 16.59
CA ARG A 119 -7.02 -0.43 15.94
C ARG A 119 -8.00 -0.27 14.77
N MET A 120 -9.00 0.60 14.89
CA MET A 120 -9.93 0.88 13.78
C MET A 120 -9.20 1.47 12.56
N VAL A 121 -8.24 2.37 12.76
CA VAL A 121 -7.48 2.94 11.64
C VAL A 121 -6.68 1.87 10.88
N THR A 122 -6.04 0.94 11.60
CA THR A 122 -5.33 -0.18 10.96
C THR A 122 -6.28 -1.18 10.31
N GLU A 123 -7.45 -1.44 10.89
CA GLU A 123 -8.48 -2.30 10.28
C GLU A 123 -9.01 -1.70 8.96
N VAL A 124 -9.21 -0.38 8.89
CA VAL A 124 -9.60 0.31 7.66
C VAL A 124 -8.51 0.23 6.58
N GLN A 125 -7.23 0.34 6.97
CA GLN A 125 -6.12 0.15 6.02
C GLN A 125 -6.03 -1.29 5.49
N ILE A 126 -6.27 -2.29 6.34
CA ILE A 126 -6.33 -3.69 5.90
C ILE A 126 -7.50 -3.90 4.94
N TRP A 127 -8.67 -3.32 5.23
CA TRP A 127 -9.83 -3.33 4.35
C TRP A 127 -9.53 -2.72 2.98
N GLN A 128 -8.79 -1.61 2.93
CA GLN A 128 -8.35 -1.00 1.67
C GLN A 128 -7.57 -2.00 0.81
N PHE A 129 -6.63 -2.74 1.40
CA PHE A 129 -5.84 -3.74 0.68
C PHE A 129 -6.71 -4.89 0.16
N VAL A 130 -7.65 -5.39 0.98
CA VAL A 130 -8.55 -6.48 0.56
C VAL A 130 -9.43 -6.05 -0.62
N VAL A 131 -9.99 -4.85 -0.57
CA VAL A 131 -10.80 -4.29 -1.67
C VAL A 131 -9.94 -4.09 -2.93
N SER A 132 -8.72 -3.57 -2.80
CA SER A 132 -7.81 -3.44 -3.94
C SER A 132 -7.46 -4.78 -4.59
N PHE A 133 -7.27 -5.84 -3.79
CA PHE A 133 -7.07 -7.21 -4.31
C PHE A 133 -8.30 -7.74 -5.03
N ALA A 134 -9.49 -7.60 -4.43
CA ALA A 134 -10.75 -8.04 -5.04
C ALA A 134 -11.00 -7.34 -6.39
N VAL A 135 -10.80 -6.02 -6.44
CA VAL A 135 -10.93 -5.23 -7.68
C VAL A 135 -9.89 -5.66 -8.73
N SER A 136 -8.68 -6.03 -8.32
CA SER A 136 -7.65 -6.56 -9.22
C SER A 136 -8.03 -7.91 -9.84
N VAL A 137 -8.71 -8.78 -9.10
CA VAL A 137 -9.24 -10.06 -9.61
C VAL A 137 -10.38 -9.83 -10.61
N VAL A 138 -11.27 -8.89 -10.30
CA VAL A 138 -12.37 -8.50 -11.20
C VAL A 138 -11.85 -7.93 -12.52
N PHE A 139 -10.82 -7.08 -12.48
CA PHE A 139 -10.15 -6.59 -13.69
C PHE A 139 -9.58 -7.71 -14.54
N LEU A 140 -8.93 -8.70 -13.91
CA LEU A 140 -8.37 -9.85 -14.62
C LEU A 140 -9.47 -10.67 -15.31
N TRP A 141 -10.60 -10.87 -14.62
CA TRP A 141 -11.77 -11.52 -15.19
C TRP A 141 -12.31 -10.77 -16.42
N PHE A 142 -12.50 -9.46 -16.33
CA PHE A 142 -12.95 -8.64 -17.45
C PHE A 142 -11.94 -8.61 -18.60
N HIS A 143 -10.64 -8.64 -18.32
CA HIS A 143 -9.59 -8.68 -19.35
C HIS A 143 -9.63 -9.99 -20.16
N PHE A 144 -9.77 -11.14 -19.49
CA PHE A 144 -9.80 -12.45 -20.15
C PHE A 144 -11.14 -12.77 -20.83
N VAL A 145 -12.27 -12.35 -20.26
CA VAL A 145 -13.61 -12.66 -20.78
C VAL A 145 -14.13 -11.57 -21.74
N GLY A 146 -13.74 -10.32 -21.54
CA GLY A 146 -14.28 -9.15 -22.24
C GLY A 146 -13.49 -8.65 -23.45
N GLY A 147 -12.45 -9.37 -23.90
CA GLY A 147 -11.71 -9.03 -25.12
C GLY A 147 -10.56 -8.02 -24.94
N GLY A 148 -10.07 -7.82 -23.71
CA GLY A 148 -8.90 -6.99 -23.40
C GLY A 148 -9.24 -5.58 -22.91
N CYS A 149 -8.75 -5.23 -21.73
CA CYS A 149 -8.84 -3.89 -21.11
C CYS A 149 -7.53 -3.12 -21.24
N GLU A 150 -7.61 -1.79 -21.39
CA GLU A 150 -6.43 -0.92 -21.33
C GLU A 150 -5.80 -0.93 -19.93
N GLY A 151 -4.46 -0.94 -19.87
CA GLY A 151 -3.71 -0.95 -18.61
C GLY A 151 -3.12 -2.30 -18.17
N ILE A 152 -3.18 -3.36 -18.98
CA ILE A 152 -2.58 -4.67 -18.65
C ILE A 152 -1.10 -4.57 -18.23
N ASN A 153 -0.33 -3.68 -18.87
CA ASN A 153 1.08 -3.43 -18.54
C ASN A 153 1.26 -2.87 -17.12
N GLY A 154 0.38 -1.97 -16.70
CA GLY A 154 0.37 -1.43 -15.33
C GLY A 154 -0.02 -2.49 -14.29
N TRP A 155 -0.86 -3.46 -14.66
CA TRP A 155 -1.24 -4.57 -13.80
C TRP A 155 -0.11 -5.60 -13.67
N MET A 156 0.60 -5.91 -14.77
CA MET A 156 1.78 -6.79 -14.74
C MET A 156 2.87 -6.24 -13.82
N PHE A 157 3.15 -4.94 -13.90
CA PHE A 157 4.06 -4.29 -12.97
C PHE A 157 3.56 -4.41 -11.52
N ASN A 158 2.24 -4.39 -11.31
CA ASN A 158 1.59 -4.56 -10.00
C ASN A 158 1.71 -5.95 -9.41
N ALA A 159 1.55 -6.97 -10.24
CA ALA A 159 1.82 -8.35 -9.85
C ALA A 159 3.30 -8.54 -9.47
N VAL A 160 4.23 -8.04 -10.30
CA VAL A 160 5.68 -8.18 -10.07
C VAL A 160 6.12 -7.44 -8.80
N PHE A 161 5.66 -6.21 -8.61
CA PHE A 161 6.00 -5.39 -7.44
C PHE A 161 5.42 -5.96 -6.14
N ASN A 162 4.17 -6.46 -6.16
CA ASN A 162 3.62 -7.14 -4.97
C ASN A 162 4.37 -8.44 -4.67
N ALA A 163 4.77 -9.20 -5.69
CA ALA A 163 5.56 -10.41 -5.51
C ALA A 163 6.96 -10.11 -4.92
N SER A 164 7.63 -9.04 -5.37
CA SER A 164 8.92 -8.63 -4.81
C SER A 164 8.80 -8.13 -3.36
N LEU A 165 7.73 -7.41 -3.03
CA LEU A 165 7.40 -7.01 -1.65
C LEU A 165 7.18 -8.22 -0.76
N LEU A 166 6.39 -9.21 -1.21
CA LEU A 166 6.12 -10.43 -0.47
C LEU A 166 7.41 -11.22 -0.21
N PHE A 167 8.26 -11.36 -1.23
CA PHE A 167 9.56 -12.02 -1.10
C PHE A 167 10.45 -11.30 -0.07
N LEU A 168 10.53 -9.97 -0.13
CA LEU A 168 11.31 -9.17 0.81
C LEU A 168 10.77 -9.29 2.25
N PHE A 169 9.45 -9.38 2.41
CA PHE A 169 8.82 -9.61 3.70
C PHE A 169 9.17 -10.99 4.28
N LEU A 170 9.15 -12.03 3.44
CA LEU A 170 9.53 -13.38 3.83
C LEU A 170 11.02 -13.48 4.19
N ASP A 171 11.92 -12.83 3.45
CA ASP A 171 13.35 -12.79 3.76
C ASP A 171 13.63 -12.06 5.08
N PHE A 172 12.99 -10.90 5.30
CA PHE A 172 13.14 -10.14 6.55
C PHE A 172 12.58 -10.91 7.75
N HIS A 173 11.41 -11.54 7.59
CA HIS A 173 10.80 -12.40 8.61
C HIS A 173 11.67 -13.63 8.91
N GLY A 174 12.20 -14.28 7.88
CA GLY A 174 13.11 -15.43 8.00
C GLY A 174 14.41 -15.07 8.73
N LYS A 175 15.03 -13.94 8.41
CA LYS A 175 16.23 -13.43 9.10
C LYS A 175 15.95 -13.03 10.54
N ALA A 176 14.83 -12.37 10.81
CA ALA A 176 14.44 -11.97 12.17
C ALA A 176 14.15 -13.20 13.07
N TYR A 177 13.32 -14.14 12.61
CA TYR A 177 12.99 -15.36 13.37
C TYR A 177 14.16 -16.33 13.46
N GLY A 178 14.97 -16.45 12.39
CA GLY A 178 16.19 -17.25 12.39
C GLY A 178 17.23 -16.71 13.39
N SER A 179 17.38 -15.39 13.48
CA SER A 179 18.26 -14.73 14.46
C SER A 179 17.79 -14.94 15.91
N ILE A 180 16.48 -14.90 16.16
CA ILE A 180 15.90 -15.20 17.49
C ILE A 180 16.12 -16.67 17.86
N LYS A 181 15.92 -17.62 16.94
CA LYS A 181 16.22 -19.05 17.19
C LYS A 181 17.69 -19.29 17.47
N LYS A 182 18.61 -18.67 16.71
CA LYS A 182 20.06 -18.77 16.93
C LYS A 182 20.48 -18.17 18.28
N LYS A 183 19.92 -17.01 18.67
CA LYS A 183 20.16 -16.40 19.99
C LYS A 183 19.64 -17.27 21.15
N LYS A 184 18.46 -17.88 21.01
CA LYS A 184 17.92 -18.85 22.01
C LYS A 184 18.80 -20.09 22.14
N LYS A 185 19.25 -20.68 21.02
CA LYS A 185 20.14 -21.86 21.02
C LYS A 185 21.47 -21.55 21.72
N LYS A 186 22.13 -20.44 21.35
CA LYS A 186 23.39 -20.02 21.97
C LYS A 186 23.28 -19.74 23.48
N LYS A 187 22.14 -19.18 23.94
CA LYS A 187 21.88 -18.99 25.37
C LYS A 187 21.69 -20.32 26.12
N ASN A 188 21.04 -21.29 25.48
CA ASN A 188 20.83 -22.61 26.06
C ASN A 188 22.14 -23.41 26.16
N ASP A 189 22.97 -23.38 25.11
CA ASP A 189 24.29 -24.02 25.09
C ASP A 189 25.22 -23.41 26.16
N ASN A 190 25.21 -22.08 26.32
CA ASN A 190 25.98 -21.42 27.38
C ASN A 190 25.51 -21.82 28.79
N ASN A 191 24.20 -21.90 29.04
CA ASN A 191 23.67 -22.32 30.34
C ASN A 191 24.03 -23.78 30.67
N ILE A 192 24.01 -24.68 29.67
CA ILE A 192 24.40 -26.09 29.86
C ILE A 192 25.89 -26.20 30.20
N ASN A 193 26.76 -25.46 29.49
CA ASN A 193 28.19 -25.46 29.79
C ASN A 193 28.48 -24.93 31.20
N MET A 194 27.78 -23.89 31.63
CA MET A 194 27.92 -23.32 32.97
C MET A 194 27.52 -24.31 34.08
N MET A 195 26.46 -25.11 33.88
CA MET A 195 26.05 -26.17 34.80
C MET A 195 27.03 -27.37 34.85
N LEU A 196 27.72 -27.65 33.75
CA LEU A 196 28.73 -28.72 33.67
C LEU A 196 30.02 -28.33 34.38
N ASP A 197 30.41 -27.06 34.31
CA ASP A 197 31.60 -26.55 34.99
C ASP A 197 31.41 -26.53 36.52
N GLU A 198 30.21 -26.18 37.01
CA GLU A 198 29.88 -26.15 38.45
C GLU A 198 29.95 -27.54 39.10
N LYS A 199 29.50 -28.59 38.37
CA LYS A 199 29.61 -29.99 38.81
C LYS A 199 31.03 -30.56 38.83
N LYS A 200 31.99 -29.87 38.20
CA LYS A 200 33.39 -30.32 38.13
C LYS A 200 34.26 -29.68 39.22
N SER A 201 33.73 -28.68 39.92
CA SER A 201 34.37 -27.98 41.04
C SER A 201 33.95 -28.48 42.42
N GLU A 202 32.95 -29.37 42.51
CA GLU A 202 32.57 -30.14 43.70
C GLU A 202 33.26 -31.52 43.70
#